data_AF-A0A7C6Y4N4-F1
#
_entry.id   AF-A0A7C6Y4N4-F1
#
_cell.length_a   1.000
_cell.length_b   1.000
_cell.length_c   1.000
_cell.angle_alpha   90.00
_cell.angle_beta   90.00
_cell.angle_gamma   90.00
#
_symmetry.space_group_name_H-M   'P 1'
#
loop_
_entity.id
_entity.type
_entity.pdbx_description
1 polymer ?
#
loop_
_entity_poly.entity_id
_entity_poly.type
_entity_poly.pdbx_seq_one_letter_code
_entity_poly.pdbx_strand_id
1 'polypeptide(L)'
;MVIVFVIDNYLHQSNGTVITAKRFIKQLRQRGHTVRILSCGHEEKDFYVLKERHIPLVSYVAKKQDVIFSKPDKKIIYEAIKDADVVHLVTPWKTSKVTYKMCKKLGIPVVASFHVQPENITYGIGLTRAGLLNKFIYLKFRRLYGKLDYVHAPSNFIAGELKKHNYPTSIRVISNGVSDEFFNQKINEDQQNFRIVSIGRYAKEKNHMLLLKAINASKHKDKIHLTLAGQGPLASKLKNYAQKHNLNVDFGFLSQDQLLKTLSKASLYVHPANIEIEAIACLEAIAVGLVPLIANAKKSATPQFAMDERNLFKPNNIEDLTRKIDYWIEHNEERVEQQQAYQTFSNKYRISNSIDMFEEMLTLAIQSHKTKKLSETVKGKAFARRFHHKPIKKTVSALAYYFIALPLLTIYLKVWLNVHYKNRKHLKGIKGGAVLVSNHVHTMDCVMNSIASFPKRPIMTAQQDNFKLPVAGFFVNLLGTVPIPETVMETRLFINSLSKHIKKGRFVHIYPEGELIQEDNNIRQFKNGAFKLAVNAGVPIVPIRIHFKEGKFRKKRIELNVGEPLYPDLMMIQKEAMTKLKTEVMDVMATL
;
A
#
# COMPACT_ATOMS: atom_id res chain seq x y z
N MET A 1 2.24 13.48 -20.48
CA MET A 1 3.55 13.25 -19.81
C MET A 1 4.37 12.27 -20.63
N VAL A 2 5.69 12.42 -20.61
CA VAL A 2 6.68 11.42 -21.09
C VAL A 2 7.08 10.53 -19.91
N ILE A 3 6.70 9.25 -19.97
CA ILE A 3 6.91 8.27 -18.89
C ILE A 3 7.87 7.18 -19.39
N VAL A 4 8.95 6.92 -18.66
CA VAL A 4 9.90 5.87 -19.01
C VAL A 4 9.77 4.68 -18.06
N PHE A 5 9.41 3.51 -18.59
CA PHE A 5 9.38 2.25 -17.84
C PHE A 5 10.72 1.54 -17.95
N VAL A 6 11.32 1.19 -16.81
CA VAL A 6 12.54 0.39 -16.74
C VAL A 6 12.18 -1.00 -16.25
N ILE A 7 12.25 -1.98 -17.15
CA ILE A 7 11.85 -3.37 -16.91
C ILE A 7 12.80 -4.28 -17.68
N ASP A 8 13.34 -5.34 -17.07
CA ASP A 8 14.42 -6.10 -17.73
C ASP A 8 13.94 -7.04 -18.84
N ASN A 9 12.69 -7.52 -18.80
CA ASN A 9 12.19 -8.60 -19.67
C ASN A 9 10.77 -8.33 -20.22
N TYR A 10 10.51 -7.14 -20.76
CA TYR A 10 9.16 -6.72 -21.18
C TYR A 10 8.50 -7.61 -22.25
N LEU A 11 9.28 -8.22 -23.14
CA LEU A 11 8.71 -8.99 -24.25
C LEU A 11 8.23 -10.39 -23.83
N HIS A 12 8.64 -10.90 -22.67
CA HIS A 12 8.28 -12.24 -22.19
C HIS A 12 6.84 -12.31 -21.66
N GLN A 13 6.06 -13.31 -22.09
CA GLN A 13 4.62 -13.39 -21.78
C GLN A 13 4.25 -14.15 -20.50
N SER A 14 5.21 -14.71 -19.75
CA SER A 14 4.90 -15.70 -18.70
C SER A 14 4.81 -15.16 -17.26
N ASN A 15 5.11 -13.88 -17.02
CA ASN A 15 5.20 -13.31 -15.67
C ASN A 15 4.15 -12.21 -15.43
N GLY A 16 3.44 -12.29 -14.30
CA GLY A 16 2.47 -11.27 -13.86
C GLY A 16 3.04 -9.84 -13.84
N THR A 17 4.32 -9.65 -13.48
CA THR A 17 4.96 -8.32 -13.53
C THR A 17 4.94 -7.72 -14.94
N VAL A 18 5.20 -8.55 -15.96
CA VAL A 18 5.22 -8.10 -17.36
C VAL A 18 3.80 -7.85 -17.86
N ILE A 19 2.85 -8.71 -17.50
CA ILE A 19 1.43 -8.52 -17.83
C ILE A 19 0.90 -7.20 -17.26
N THR A 20 1.18 -6.90 -15.99
CA THR A 20 0.82 -5.61 -15.38
C THR A 20 1.47 -4.44 -16.11
N ALA A 21 2.77 -4.50 -16.38
CA ALA A 21 3.46 -3.43 -17.11
C ALA A 21 2.83 -3.20 -18.49
N LYS A 22 2.51 -4.26 -19.24
CA LYS A 22 1.82 -4.17 -20.53
C LYS A 22 0.45 -3.50 -20.41
N ARG A 23 -0.37 -3.90 -19.43
CA ARG A 23 -1.68 -3.29 -19.17
C ARG A 23 -1.56 -1.81 -18.84
N PHE A 24 -0.65 -1.45 -17.95
CA PHE A 24 -0.44 -0.07 -17.53
C PHE A 24 0.04 0.79 -18.69
N ILE A 25 1.02 0.31 -19.46
CA ILE A 25 1.54 1.03 -20.63
C ILE A 25 0.44 1.22 -21.68
N LYS A 26 -0.37 0.20 -21.97
CA LYS A 26 -1.50 0.29 -22.90
C LYS A 26 -2.48 1.39 -22.47
N GLN A 27 -2.90 1.37 -21.20
CA GLN A 27 -3.87 2.33 -20.66
C GLN A 27 -3.32 3.76 -20.60
N LEU A 28 -2.07 3.95 -20.18
CA LEU A 28 -1.41 5.26 -20.17
C LEU A 28 -1.31 5.84 -21.59
N ARG A 29 -0.96 5.02 -22.59
CA ARG A 29 -0.94 5.46 -24.00
C ARG A 29 -2.33 5.86 -24.49
N GLN A 30 -3.37 5.11 -24.13
CA GLN A 30 -4.77 5.45 -24.45
C GLN A 30 -5.21 6.78 -23.83
N ARG A 31 -4.65 7.15 -22.66
CA ARG A 31 -4.87 8.45 -22.01
C ARG A 31 -4.00 9.58 -22.55
N GLY A 32 -3.29 9.37 -23.66
CA GLY A 32 -2.47 10.38 -24.32
C GLY A 32 -1.06 10.56 -23.76
N HIS A 33 -0.58 9.65 -22.90
CA HIS A 33 0.80 9.68 -22.43
C HIS A 33 1.77 9.11 -23.47
N THR A 34 2.94 9.73 -23.61
CA THR A 34 4.06 9.14 -24.33
C THR A 34 4.78 8.18 -23.39
N VAL A 35 4.86 6.90 -23.76
CA VAL A 35 5.46 5.87 -22.91
C VAL A 35 6.61 5.19 -23.62
N ARG A 36 7.81 5.33 -23.03
CA ARG A 36 9.06 4.71 -23.48
C ARG A 36 9.41 3.52 -22.63
N ILE A 37 9.97 2.48 -23.23
CA ILE A 37 10.27 1.22 -22.56
C ILE A 37 11.76 0.95 -22.68
N LEU A 38 12.43 0.80 -21.55
CA LEU A 38 13.84 0.41 -21.47
C LEU A 38 13.93 -1.05 -21.00
N SER A 39 14.28 -1.97 -21.91
CA SER A 39 14.24 -3.41 -21.65
C SER A 39 15.16 -4.24 -22.54
N CYS A 40 15.36 -5.53 -22.23
CA CYS A 40 15.94 -6.47 -23.18
C CYS A 40 14.89 -6.84 -24.24
N GLY A 41 15.33 -7.06 -25.48
CA GLY A 41 14.43 -7.42 -26.56
C GLY A 41 14.97 -7.06 -27.93
N HIS A 42 14.06 -6.74 -28.83
CA HIS A 42 14.32 -6.22 -30.16
C HIS A 42 13.77 -4.80 -30.31
N GLU A 43 14.15 -4.12 -31.39
CA GLU A 43 13.73 -2.75 -31.65
C GLU A 43 12.24 -2.69 -32.00
N GLU A 44 11.53 -1.80 -31.32
CA GLU A 44 10.14 -1.44 -31.57
C GLU A 44 9.98 0.07 -31.32
N LYS A 45 8.87 0.66 -31.78
CA LYS A 45 8.58 2.07 -31.52
C LYS A 45 8.55 2.36 -30.01
N ASP A 46 9.23 3.44 -29.61
CA ASP A 46 9.40 3.87 -28.21
C ASP A 46 10.10 2.83 -27.30
N PHE A 47 10.83 1.88 -27.90
CA PHE A 47 11.56 0.83 -27.20
C PHE A 47 13.07 1.07 -27.27
N TYR A 48 13.72 1.05 -26.10
CA TYR A 48 15.15 1.29 -25.93
C TYR A 48 15.81 -0.03 -25.50
N VAL A 49 16.44 -0.69 -26.48
CA VAL A 49 16.93 -2.06 -26.33
C VAL A 49 18.21 -2.11 -25.51
N LEU A 50 18.24 -2.97 -24.50
CA LEU A 50 19.44 -3.31 -23.74
C LEU A 50 19.87 -4.76 -24.02
N LYS A 51 21.18 -5.01 -23.96
CA LYS A 51 21.72 -6.36 -24.06
C LYS A 51 21.41 -7.17 -22.79
N GLU A 52 21.23 -8.48 -22.92
CA GLU A 52 21.15 -9.37 -21.77
C GLU A 52 22.47 -9.37 -20.98
N ARG A 53 22.37 -9.41 -19.66
CA ARG A 53 23.48 -9.56 -18.73
C ARG A 53 23.48 -10.96 -18.13
N HIS A 54 24.49 -11.73 -18.48
CA HIS A 54 24.76 -13.01 -17.82
C HIS A 54 25.47 -12.80 -16.47
N ILE A 55 24.94 -13.44 -15.41
CA ILE A 55 25.54 -13.52 -14.07
C ILE A 55 25.72 -15.00 -13.77
N PRO A 56 26.96 -15.49 -13.58
CA PRO A 56 27.22 -16.91 -13.30
C PRO A 56 26.34 -17.43 -12.16
N LEU A 57 25.80 -18.65 -12.32
CA LEU A 57 24.84 -19.34 -11.42
C LEU A 57 23.47 -18.67 -11.27
N VAL A 58 23.42 -17.36 -11.06
CA VAL A 58 22.17 -16.59 -10.87
C VAL A 58 21.32 -16.59 -12.14
N SER A 59 21.92 -16.31 -13.31
CA SER A 59 21.19 -16.30 -14.58
C SER A 59 20.66 -17.68 -14.96
N TYR A 60 21.38 -18.76 -14.62
CA TYR A 60 20.91 -20.13 -14.86
C TYR A 60 19.63 -20.43 -14.08
N VAL A 61 19.60 -20.10 -12.79
CA VAL A 61 18.42 -20.33 -11.94
C VAL A 61 17.29 -19.36 -12.29
N ALA A 62 17.61 -18.10 -12.60
CA ALA A 62 16.65 -17.08 -13.00
C ALA A 62 15.96 -17.42 -14.33
N LYS A 63 16.68 -17.98 -15.32
CA LYS A 63 16.08 -18.43 -16.59
C LYS A 63 15.07 -19.56 -16.40
N LYS A 64 15.31 -20.50 -15.48
CA LYS A 64 14.30 -21.50 -15.07
C LYS A 64 13.03 -20.86 -14.49
N GLN A 65 13.14 -19.60 -14.06
CA GLN A 65 12.07 -18.74 -13.57
C GLN A 65 11.63 -17.65 -14.57
N ASP A 66 12.02 -17.74 -15.85
CA ASP A 66 11.74 -16.74 -16.91
C ASP A 66 12.11 -15.29 -16.51
N VAL A 67 13.17 -15.14 -15.72
CA VAL A 67 13.73 -13.86 -15.30
C VAL A 67 15.04 -13.61 -16.03
N ILE A 68 15.12 -12.47 -16.71
CA ILE A 68 16.30 -11.99 -17.42
C ILE A 68 16.79 -10.70 -16.74
N PHE A 69 18.09 -10.46 -16.81
CA PHE A 69 18.72 -9.24 -16.32
C PHE A 69 19.28 -8.44 -17.49
N SER A 70 18.98 -7.15 -17.56
CA SER A 70 19.54 -6.25 -18.56
C SER A 70 20.94 -5.75 -18.16
N LYS A 71 21.80 -5.56 -19.16
CA LYS A 71 23.11 -4.91 -19.02
C LYS A 71 22.89 -3.40 -19.22
N PRO A 72 23.17 -2.55 -18.22
CA PRO A 72 22.96 -1.12 -18.38
C PRO A 72 23.91 -0.55 -19.44
N ASP A 73 23.34 0.17 -20.40
CA ASP A 73 24.06 1.00 -21.36
C ASP A 73 23.72 2.47 -21.07
N LYS A 74 24.73 3.28 -20.70
CA LYS A 74 24.48 4.67 -20.29
C LYS A 74 24.00 5.55 -21.44
N LYS A 75 24.41 5.28 -22.69
CA LYS A 75 24.00 6.08 -23.84
C LYS A 75 22.52 5.83 -24.11
N ILE A 76 22.13 4.55 -24.19
CA ILE A 76 20.74 4.15 -24.42
C ILE A 76 19.83 4.61 -23.26
N ILE A 77 20.29 4.46 -22.02
CA ILE A 77 19.55 4.95 -20.84
C ILE A 77 19.37 6.47 -20.93
N TYR A 78 20.41 7.23 -21.32
CA TYR A 78 20.32 8.68 -21.42
C TYR A 78 19.31 9.10 -22.48
N GLU A 79 19.36 8.51 -23.68
CA GLU A 79 18.39 8.78 -24.75
C GLU A 79 16.95 8.50 -24.31
N ALA A 80 16.74 7.41 -23.56
CA ALA A 80 15.41 7.07 -23.06
C ALA A 80 14.86 8.13 -22.08
N ILE A 81 15.72 8.70 -21.21
CA ILE A 81 15.28 9.51 -20.07
C ILE A 81 15.48 11.03 -20.22
N LYS A 82 16.29 11.53 -21.15
CA LYS A 82 16.80 12.92 -21.14
C LYS A 82 15.74 14.02 -21.02
N ASP A 83 14.55 13.77 -21.57
CA ASP A 83 13.38 14.66 -21.61
C ASP A 83 12.14 14.00 -20.95
N ALA A 84 12.35 12.99 -20.09
CA ALA A 84 11.27 12.33 -19.38
C ALA A 84 10.71 13.22 -18.25
N ASP A 85 9.38 13.27 -18.13
CA ASP A 85 8.72 13.88 -16.99
C ASP A 85 8.92 13.05 -15.72
N VAL A 86 8.93 11.72 -15.85
CA VAL A 86 9.09 10.77 -14.75
C VAL A 86 9.59 9.41 -15.24
N VAL A 87 10.44 8.77 -14.43
CA VAL A 87 10.92 7.40 -14.67
C VAL A 87 10.32 6.44 -13.66
N HIS A 88 9.79 5.31 -14.16
CA HIS A 88 9.19 4.25 -13.37
C HIS A 88 10.05 2.97 -13.42
N LEU A 89 10.58 2.58 -12.26
CA LEU A 89 11.39 1.37 -12.11
C LEU A 89 10.50 0.18 -11.74
N VAL A 90 10.32 -0.77 -12.65
CA VAL A 90 9.46 -1.95 -12.41
C VAL A 90 10.19 -3.02 -11.59
N THR A 91 11.51 -3.16 -11.79
CA THR A 91 12.36 -4.17 -11.15
C THR A 91 13.52 -3.50 -10.39
N PRO A 92 14.06 -4.12 -9.31
CA PRO A 92 15.15 -3.54 -8.51
C PRO A 92 16.56 -3.90 -9.02
N TRP A 93 16.71 -4.26 -10.30
CA TRP A 93 17.94 -4.81 -10.85
C TRP A 93 19.01 -3.74 -11.17
N LYS A 94 20.15 -4.17 -11.75
CA LYS A 94 21.32 -3.29 -11.93
C LYS A 94 20.98 -2.09 -12.82
N THR A 95 20.20 -2.29 -13.89
CA THR A 95 19.77 -1.22 -14.79
C THR A 95 18.97 -0.16 -14.05
N SER A 96 17.95 -0.55 -13.28
CA SER A 96 17.18 0.39 -12.45
C SER A 96 18.04 1.20 -11.48
N LYS A 97 19.09 0.59 -10.90
CA LYS A 97 20.05 1.32 -10.04
C LYS A 97 20.90 2.33 -10.82
N VAL A 98 21.31 2.01 -12.05
CA VAL A 98 22.06 2.93 -12.91
C VAL A 98 21.16 4.05 -13.41
N THR A 99 19.95 3.73 -13.88
CA THR A 99 18.96 4.71 -14.32
C THR A 99 18.60 5.67 -13.19
N TYR A 100 18.35 5.18 -11.97
CA TYR A 100 18.14 6.05 -10.80
C TYR A 100 19.29 7.05 -10.58
N LYS A 101 20.54 6.59 -10.65
CA LYS A 101 21.72 7.47 -10.49
C LYS A 101 21.78 8.54 -11.58
N MET A 102 21.41 8.22 -12.82
CA MET A 102 21.37 9.16 -13.93
C MET A 102 20.22 10.15 -13.79
N CYS A 103 19.02 9.70 -13.46
CA CYS A 103 17.87 10.56 -13.17
C CYS A 103 18.17 11.56 -12.05
N LYS A 104 18.88 11.12 -11.00
CA LYS A 104 19.31 12.02 -9.92
C LYS A 104 20.23 13.13 -10.42
N LYS A 105 21.13 12.85 -11.36
CA LYS A 105 22.03 13.87 -11.96
C LYS A 105 21.26 14.84 -12.87
N LEU A 106 20.29 14.33 -13.62
CA LEU A 106 19.46 15.12 -14.54
C LEU A 106 18.31 15.86 -13.83
N GLY A 107 18.08 15.58 -12.54
CA GLY A 107 16.97 16.17 -11.79
C GLY A 107 15.61 15.72 -12.33
N ILE A 108 15.47 14.44 -12.65
CA ILE A 108 14.25 13.77 -13.12
C ILE A 108 13.65 12.96 -11.96
N PRO A 109 12.34 13.06 -11.69
CA PRO A 109 11.69 12.28 -10.64
C PRO A 109 11.65 10.79 -10.98
N VAL A 110 11.78 9.96 -9.94
CA VAL A 110 11.81 8.51 -10.07
C VAL A 110 10.84 7.87 -9.08
N VAL A 111 9.98 7.00 -9.59
CA VAL A 111 9.12 6.11 -8.79
C VAL A 111 9.50 4.66 -9.07
N ALA A 112 9.01 3.73 -8.27
CA ALA A 112 9.21 2.31 -8.53
C ALA A 112 8.02 1.48 -8.08
N SER A 113 7.89 0.27 -8.61
CA SER A 113 6.97 -0.74 -8.11
C SER A 113 7.69 -1.87 -7.40
N PHE A 114 7.03 -2.45 -6.39
CA PHE A 114 7.54 -3.59 -5.66
C PHE A 114 6.85 -4.88 -6.13
N HIS A 115 7.30 -5.42 -7.27
CA HIS A 115 6.78 -6.68 -7.84
C HIS A 115 7.67 -7.90 -7.56
N VAL A 116 8.72 -7.74 -6.74
CA VAL A 116 9.65 -8.84 -6.43
C VAL A 116 9.68 -9.06 -4.92
N GLN A 117 8.88 -10.01 -4.46
CA GLN A 117 8.91 -10.47 -3.08
C GLN A 117 10.16 -11.35 -2.86
N PRO A 118 11.02 -11.05 -1.86
CA PRO A 118 12.18 -11.86 -1.53
C PRO A 118 11.88 -13.36 -1.33
N GLU A 119 10.74 -13.67 -0.73
CA GLU A 119 10.28 -15.06 -0.56
C GLU A 119 10.21 -15.82 -1.88
N ASN A 120 9.74 -15.18 -2.97
CA ASN A 120 9.66 -15.80 -4.31
C ASN A 120 11.04 -16.20 -4.83
N ILE A 121 12.07 -15.39 -4.53
CA ILE A 121 13.44 -15.69 -4.91
C ILE A 121 13.92 -16.94 -4.15
N THR A 122 13.75 -16.96 -2.84
CA THR A 122 14.22 -18.09 -2.02
C THR A 122 13.49 -19.40 -2.32
N TYR A 123 12.17 -19.34 -2.56
CA TYR A 123 11.40 -20.50 -2.98
C TYR A 123 11.81 -20.97 -4.38
N GLY A 124 12.05 -20.03 -5.30
CA GLY A 124 12.49 -20.33 -6.67
C GLY A 124 13.83 -21.07 -6.74
N ILE A 125 14.70 -20.87 -5.74
CA ILE A 125 15.98 -21.60 -5.59
C ILE A 125 15.89 -22.81 -4.64
N GLY A 126 14.68 -23.19 -4.21
CA GLY A 126 14.43 -24.38 -3.38
C GLY A 126 14.47 -24.17 -1.86
N LEU A 127 14.85 -22.97 -1.38
CA LEU A 127 14.98 -22.66 0.04
C LEU A 127 13.66 -22.14 0.63
N THR A 128 12.94 -22.99 1.35
CA THR A 128 11.61 -22.65 1.89
C THR A 128 11.64 -22.01 3.29
N ARG A 129 12.74 -22.19 4.04
CA ARG A 129 12.96 -21.66 5.40
C ARG A 129 14.11 -20.64 5.46
N ALA A 130 14.11 -19.69 4.53
CA ALA A 130 15.23 -18.74 4.33
C ALA A 130 15.01 -17.35 4.96
N GLY A 131 14.52 -17.29 6.20
CA GLY A 131 14.11 -16.01 6.83
C GLY A 131 15.22 -14.95 6.91
N LEU A 132 16.44 -15.35 7.27
CA LEU A 132 17.60 -14.45 7.33
C LEU A 132 18.00 -13.92 5.95
N LEU A 133 17.98 -14.80 4.93
CA LEU A 133 18.27 -14.43 3.55
C LEU A 133 17.21 -13.48 2.99
N ASN A 134 15.92 -13.73 3.25
CA ASN A 134 14.83 -12.81 2.88
C ASN A 134 15.05 -11.43 3.49
N LYS A 135 15.34 -11.36 4.80
CA LYS A 135 15.64 -10.11 5.49
C LYS A 135 16.83 -9.39 4.86
N PHE A 136 17.88 -10.12 4.48
CA PHE A 136 19.03 -9.56 3.77
C PHE A 136 18.66 -9.01 2.38
N ILE A 137 17.84 -9.72 1.60
CA ILE A 137 17.35 -9.25 0.30
C ILE A 137 16.49 -7.98 0.48
N TYR A 138 15.58 -7.96 1.47
CA TYR A 138 14.83 -6.75 1.82
C TYR A 138 15.78 -5.57 2.16
N LEU A 139 16.86 -5.81 2.92
CA LEU A 139 17.85 -4.76 3.21
C LEU A 139 18.58 -4.28 1.95
N LYS A 140 18.88 -5.18 1.00
CA LYS A 140 19.49 -4.81 -0.30
C LYS A 140 18.54 -3.99 -1.16
N PHE A 141 17.28 -4.37 -1.24
CA PHE A 141 16.24 -3.64 -1.98
C PHE A 141 15.99 -2.26 -1.38
N ARG A 142 15.97 -2.14 -0.05
CA ARG A 142 15.83 -0.86 0.68
C ARG A 142 16.87 0.18 0.28
N ARG A 143 18.07 -0.21 -0.19
CA ARG A 143 19.11 0.73 -0.67
C ARG A 143 18.72 1.51 -1.93
N LEU A 144 17.81 0.97 -2.74
CA LEU A 144 17.22 1.63 -3.91
C LEU A 144 15.89 2.28 -3.52
N TYR A 145 14.91 1.48 -3.12
CA TYR A 145 13.55 1.95 -2.82
C TYR A 145 13.51 3.00 -1.70
N GLY A 146 14.39 2.91 -0.70
CA GLY A 146 14.45 3.88 0.39
C GLY A 146 14.99 5.27 -0.01
N LYS A 147 15.38 5.45 -1.28
CA LYS A 147 15.79 6.75 -1.84
C LYS A 147 14.74 7.39 -2.74
N LEU A 148 13.62 6.71 -2.94
CA LEU A 148 12.50 7.16 -3.76
C LEU A 148 11.48 7.88 -2.88
N ASP A 149 10.71 8.79 -3.47
CA ASP A 149 9.65 9.49 -2.76
C ASP A 149 8.39 8.61 -2.66
N TYR A 150 8.08 7.86 -3.72
CA TYR A 150 6.92 6.98 -3.81
C TYR A 150 7.30 5.60 -4.36
N VAL A 151 6.70 4.57 -3.78
CA VAL A 151 6.76 3.18 -4.24
C VAL A 151 5.35 2.63 -4.36
N HIS A 152 5.03 2.07 -5.52
CA HIS A 152 3.81 1.32 -5.79
C HIS A 152 3.95 -0.09 -5.20
N ALA A 153 3.08 -0.41 -4.25
CA ALA A 153 2.87 -1.75 -3.73
C ALA A 153 1.57 -2.33 -4.31
N PRO A 154 1.59 -3.54 -4.91
CA PRO A 154 0.37 -4.11 -5.50
C PRO A 154 -0.76 -4.43 -4.51
N SER A 155 -0.45 -4.57 -3.22
CA SER A 155 -1.43 -4.97 -2.21
C SER A 155 -1.11 -4.40 -0.83
N ASN A 156 -2.11 -4.43 0.05
CA ASN A 156 -1.95 -4.06 1.46
C ASN A 156 -0.94 -4.97 2.18
N PHE A 157 -0.88 -6.25 1.81
CA PHE A 157 0.11 -7.19 2.30
C PHE A 157 1.54 -6.70 2.00
N ILE A 158 1.83 -6.32 0.76
CA ILE A 158 3.16 -5.83 0.38
C ILE A 158 3.48 -4.50 1.06
N ALA A 159 2.50 -3.59 1.17
CA ALA A 159 2.69 -2.37 1.94
C ALA A 159 3.01 -2.67 3.42
N GLY A 160 2.37 -3.68 4.01
CA GLY A 160 2.66 -4.20 5.34
C GLY A 160 4.08 -4.73 5.48
N GLU A 161 4.56 -5.54 4.53
CA GLU A 161 5.93 -6.06 4.54
C GLU A 161 6.96 -4.94 4.37
N LEU A 162 6.74 -3.97 3.48
CA LEU A 162 7.63 -2.81 3.34
C LEU A 162 7.69 -1.97 4.62
N LYS A 163 6.55 -1.75 5.29
CA LYS A 163 6.47 -1.07 6.60
C LYS A 163 7.24 -1.84 7.67
N LYS A 164 6.99 -3.14 7.80
CA LYS A 164 7.68 -4.06 8.73
C LYS A 164 9.19 -4.09 8.53
N HIS A 165 9.66 -3.95 7.29
CA HIS A 165 11.08 -3.87 6.95
C HIS A 165 11.65 -2.43 6.96
N ASN A 166 10.90 -1.46 7.51
CA ASN A 166 11.32 -0.07 7.74
C ASN A 166 11.71 0.69 6.47
N TYR A 167 11.00 0.48 5.37
CA TYR A 167 11.21 1.27 4.16
C TYR A 167 10.76 2.71 4.41
N PRO A 168 11.65 3.72 4.26
CA PRO A 168 11.33 5.11 4.61
C PRO A 168 10.52 5.85 3.52
N THR A 169 10.26 5.20 2.39
CA THR A 169 9.54 5.75 1.24
C THR A 169 8.05 5.85 1.52
N SER A 170 7.36 6.76 0.85
CA SER A 170 5.89 6.71 0.81
C SER A 170 5.46 5.49 0.00
N ILE A 171 4.51 4.72 0.51
CA ILE A 171 3.97 3.55 -0.17
C ILE A 171 2.57 3.91 -0.68
N ARG A 172 2.32 3.67 -1.96
CA ARG A 172 1.00 3.76 -2.59
C ARG A 172 0.52 2.35 -2.91
N VAL A 173 -0.63 1.96 -2.39
CA VAL A 173 -1.21 0.64 -2.69
C VAL A 173 -2.03 0.79 -3.95
N ILE A 174 -1.58 0.20 -5.05
CA ILE A 174 -2.26 0.30 -6.35
C ILE A 174 -2.36 -1.12 -6.87
N SER A 175 -3.56 -1.60 -7.14
CA SER A 175 -3.72 -2.96 -7.68
C SER A 175 -3.02 -3.09 -9.04
N ASN A 176 -2.64 -4.32 -9.41
CA ASN A 176 -2.22 -4.61 -10.78
C ASN A 176 -3.38 -4.46 -11.79
N GLY A 177 -4.62 -4.41 -11.31
CA GLY A 177 -5.81 -4.17 -12.10
C GLY A 177 -6.22 -5.33 -13.01
N VAL A 178 -7.52 -5.41 -13.26
CA VAL A 178 -8.14 -6.37 -14.18
C VAL A 178 -8.78 -5.62 -15.34
N SER A 179 -8.58 -6.09 -16.56
CA SER A 179 -9.21 -5.49 -17.74
C SER A 179 -10.73 -5.63 -17.71
N ASP A 180 -11.43 -4.66 -18.30
CA ASP A 180 -12.91 -4.66 -18.35
C ASP A 180 -13.49 -5.90 -19.05
N GLU A 181 -12.73 -6.55 -19.93
CA GLU A 181 -13.13 -7.76 -20.64
C GLU A 181 -13.55 -8.91 -19.69
N PHE A 182 -12.96 -9.00 -18.49
CA PHE A 182 -13.28 -10.02 -17.49
C PHE A 182 -14.60 -9.70 -16.76
N PHE A 183 -14.86 -8.42 -16.48
CA PHE A 183 -16.08 -7.99 -15.80
C PHE A 183 -17.32 -8.06 -16.68
N ASN A 184 -17.12 -8.04 -18.00
CA ASN A 184 -18.20 -8.13 -18.98
C ASN A 184 -18.61 -9.58 -19.28
N GLN A 185 -17.91 -10.57 -18.70
CA GLN A 185 -18.27 -11.98 -18.87
C GLN A 185 -19.46 -12.34 -17.98
N LYS A 186 -20.34 -13.19 -18.52
CA LYS A 186 -21.36 -13.88 -17.73
C LYS A 186 -20.91 -15.31 -17.48
N ILE A 187 -21.11 -15.79 -16.27
CA ILE A 187 -20.89 -17.20 -15.95
C ILE A 187 -21.93 -18.01 -16.71
N ASN A 188 -21.44 -18.95 -17.53
CA ASN A 188 -22.21 -19.94 -18.25
C ASN A 188 -21.60 -21.30 -17.92
N GLU A 189 -21.90 -21.76 -16.72
CA GLU A 189 -21.34 -22.96 -16.14
C GLU A 189 -21.72 -24.21 -16.93
N ASP A 190 -20.75 -25.11 -17.11
CA ASP A 190 -21.00 -26.41 -17.72
C ASP A 190 -21.83 -27.28 -16.77
N GLN A 191 -22.98 -27.75 -17.23
CA GLN A 191 -23.91 -28.56 -16.44
C GLN A 191 -23.45 -30.03 -16.30
N GLN A 192 -22.49 -30.50 -17.11
CA GLN A 192 -22.09 -31.91 -17.12
C GLN A 192 -21.03 -32.26 -16.06
N ASN A 193 -20.09 -31.35 -15.80
CA ASN A 193 -18.96 -31.59 -14.89
C ASN A 193 -18.74 -30.39 -13.98
N PHE A 194 -18.34 -30.64 -12.73
CA PHE A 194 -17.92 -29.58 -11.83
C PHE A 194 -16.52 -29.09 -12.23
N ARG A 195 -16.45 -27.92 -12.86
CA ARG A 195 -15.21 -27.40 -13.45
C ARG A 195 -14.43 -26.57 -12.44
N ILE A 196 -13.28 -27.07 -12.03
CA ILE A 196 -12.33 -26.33 -11.19
C ILE A 196 -11.26 -25.71 -12.09
N VAL A 197 -10.94 -24.44 -11.87
CA VAL A 197 -9.83 -23.77 -12.57
C VAL A 197 -8.77 -23.34 -11.56
N SER A 198 -7.50 -23.58 -11.88
CA SER A 198 -6.36 -23.04 -11.14
C SER A 198 -5.32 -22.51 -12.13
N ILE A 199 -4.87 -21.28 -11.94
CA ILE A 199 -4.01 -20.58 -12.89
C ILE A 199 -2.71 -20.18 -12.20
N GLY A 200 -1.59 -20.51 -12.81
CA GLY A 200 -0.28 -20.05 -12.38
C GLY A 200 0.87 -20.91 -12.89
N ARG A 201 2.08 -20.39 -12.69
CA ARG A 201 3.31 -21.12 -13.01
C ARG A 201 3.35 -22.47 -12.29
N TYR A 202 3.80 -23.53 -12.96
CA TYR A 202 4.02 -24.82 -12.32
C TYR A 202 5.30 -24.82 -11.48
N ALA A 203 5.22 -24.16 -10.33
CA ALA A 203 6.32 -23.93 -9.41
C ALA A 203 5.90 -24.25 -7.96
N LYS A 204 6.90 -24.39 -7.09
CA LYS A 204 6.72 -24.93 -5.73
C LYS A 204 5.82 -24.05 -4.88
N GLU A 205 5.94 -22.74 -5.02
CA GLU A 205 5.15 -21.75 -4.29
C GLU A 205 3.68 -21.74 -4.69
N LYS A 206 3.35 -22.13 -5.93
CA LYS A 206 1.95 -22.21 -6.41
C LYS A 206 1.22 -23.45 -5.91
N ASN A 207 1.95 -24.48 -5.48
CA ASN A 207 1.42 -25.64 -4.76
C ASN A 207 0.31 -26.43 -5.48
N HIS A 208 0.32 -26.45 -6.81
CA HIS A 208 -0.65 -27.21 -7.63
C HIS A 208 -0.74 -28.71 -7.28
N MET A 209 0.32 -29.30 -6.75
CA MET A 209 0.31 -30.69 -6.28
C MET A 209 -0.66 -30.90 -5.10
N LEU A 210 -0.83 -29.90 -4.23
CA LEU A 210 -1.81 -29.97 -3.13
C LEU A 210 -3.23 -30.11 -3.69
N LEU A 211 -3.56 -29.33 -4.73
CA LEU A 211 -4.87 -29.37 -5.39
C LEU A 211 -5.13 -30.74 -6.04
N LEU A 212 -4.16 -31.30 -6.77
CA LEU A 212 -4.29 -32.64 -7.35
C LEU A 212 -4.53 -33.71 -6.28
N LYS A 213 -3.82 -33.62 -5.14
CA LYS A 213 -4.02 -34.53 -4.01
C LYS A 213 -5.39 -34.37 -3.37
N ALA A 214 -5.87 -33.13 -3.23
CA ALA A 214 -7.16 -32.85 -2.65
C ALA A 214 -8.32 -33.36 -3.52
N ILE A 215 -8.24 -33.18 -4.84
CA ILE A 215 -9.22 -33.72 -5.79
C ILE A 215 -9.19 -35.25 -5.78
N ASN A 216 -8.01 -35.88 -5.73
CA ASN A 216 -7.93 -37.33 -5.62
C ASN A 216 -8.56 -37.89 -4.33
N ALA A 217 -8.59 -37.10 -3.25
CA ALA A 217 -9.20 -37.47 -1.98
C ALA A 217 -10.68 -37.07 -1.86
N SER A 218 -11.23 -36.33 -2.84
CA SER A 218 -12.63 -35.90 -2.85
C SER A 218 -13.57 -37.07 -3.11
N LYS A 219 -14.70 -37.09 -2.39
CA LYS A 219 -15.80 -38.03 -2.67
C LYS A 219 -16.49 -37.79 -4.02
N HIS A 220 -16.27 -36.61 -4.61
CA HIS A 220 -16.79 -36.19 -5.91
C HIS A 220 -15.74 -36.25 -7.02
N LYS A 221 -14.62 -36.94 -6.81
CA LYS A 221 -13.48 -37.05 -7.76
C LYS A 221 -13.93 -37.24 -9.21
N ASP A 222 -14.86 -38.16 -9.46
CA ASP A 222 -15.29 -38.54 -10.82
C ASP A 222 -16.16 -37.48 -11.50
N LYS A 223 -16.67 -36.49 -10.75
CA LYS A 223 -17.43 -35.34 -11.28
C LYS A 223 -16.56 -34.11 -11.53
N ILE A 224 -15.31 -34.11 -11.07
CA ILE A 224 -14.44 -32.93 -11.12
C ILE A 224 -13.62 -32.94 -12.41
N HIS A 225 -13.74 -31.85 -13.17
CA HIS A 225 -12.83 -31.53 -14.28
C HIS A 225 -11.91 -30.39 -13.84
N LEU A 226 -10.60 -30.62 -13.77
CA LEU A 226 -9.63 -29.57 -13.42
C LEU A 226 -8.98 -28.98 -14.67
N THR A 227 -9.03 -27.67 -14.84
CA THR A 227 -8.13 -26.96 -15.76
C THR A 227 -7.00 -26.31 -14.96
N LEU A 228 -5.78 -26.80 -15.18
CA LEU A 228 -4.56 -26.33 -14.51
C LEU A 228 -3.75 -25.48 -15.51
N ALA A 229 -4.10 -24.20 -15.64
CA ALA A 229 -3.58 -23.30 -16.65
C ALA A 229 -2.20 -22.73 -16.26
N GLY A 230 -1.17 -23.04 -17.04
CA GLY A 230 0.18 -22.51 -16.85
C GLY A 230 1.27 -23.35 -17.49
N GLN A 231 2.52 -23.00 -17.17
CA GLN A 231 3.72 -23.75 -17.54
C GLN A 231 4.74 -23.63 -16.41
N GLY A 232 5.73 -24.51 -16.36
CA GLY A 232 6.83 -24.37 -15.42
C GLY A 232 7.57 -25.67 -15.12
N PRO A 233 8.61 -25.58 -14.26
CA PRO A 233 9.52 -26.68 -14.00
C PRO A 233 8.88 -27.94 -13.38
N LEU A 234 7.67 -27.83 -12.81
CA LEU A 234 6.96 -28.98 -12.22
C LEU A 234 5.97 -29.66 -13.18
N ALA A 235 5.93 -29.28 -14.47
CA ALA A 235 4.96 -29.80 -15.44
C ALA A 235 4.89 -31.34 -15.46
N SER A 236 6.03 -32.02 -15.69
CA SER A 236 6.09 -33.48 -15.78
C SER A 236 5.64 -34.15 -14.49
N LYS A 237 6.02 -33.59 -13.34
CA LYS A 237 5.63 -34.14 -12.02
C LYS A 237 4.11 -34.05 -11.79
N LEU A 238 3.49 -32.95 -12.18
CA LEU A 238 2.04 -32.76 -12.05
C LEU A 238 1.27 -33.69 -13.00
N LYS A 239 1.69 -33.77 -14.27
CA LYS A 239 1.08 -34.66 -15.27
C LYS A 239 1.16 -36.13 -14.87
N ASN A 240 2.34 -36.60 -14.43
CA ASN A 240 2.52 -37.99 -14.00
C ASN A 240 1.63 -38.34 -12.80
N TYR A 241 1.45 -37.41 -11.86
CA TYR A 241 0.54 -37.64 -10.73
C TYR A 241 -0.93 -37.73 -11.18
N ALA A 242 -1.37 -36.82 -12.05
CA ALA A 242 -2.73 -36.85 -12.59
C ALA A 242 -3.03 -38.15 -13.35
N GLN A 243 -2.11 -38.60 -14.20
CA GLN A 243 -2.22 -39.87 -14.92
C GLN A 243 -2.24 -41.08 -13.98
N LYS A 244 -1.31 -41.16 -13.03
CA LYS A 244 -1.23 -42.28 -12.06
C LYS A 244 -2.52 -42.45 -11.26
N HIS A 245 -3.22 -41.36 -10.99
CA HIS A 245 -4.41 -41.34 -10.15
C HIS A 245 -5.72 -41.22 -10.95
N ASN A 246 -5.67 -41.33 -12.29
CA ASN A 246 -6.82 -41.19 -13.19
C ASN A 246 -7.63 -39.91 -12.93
N LEU A 247 -6.94 -38.77 -12.80
CA LEU A 247 -7.59 -37.46 -12.62
C LEU A 247 -7.91 -36.84 -13.98
N ASN A 248 -9.12 -36.30 -14.14
CA ASN A 248 -9.53 -35.53 -15.30
C ASN A 248 -8.93 -34.10 -15.22
N VAL A 249 -7.79 -33.88 -15.89
CA VAL A 249 -7.03 -32.62 -15.80
C VAL A 249 -6.51 -32.15 -17.15
N ASP A 250 -6.89 -30.92 -17.53
CA ASP A 250 -6.28 -30.19 -18.63
C ASP A 250 -5.05 -29.41 -18.17
N PHE A 251 -3.94 -29.58 -18.89
CA PHE A 251 -2.70 -28.83 -18.66
C PHE A 251 -2.36 -27.99 -19.89
N GLY A 252 -1.81 -26.80 -19.68
CA GLY A 252 -1.30 -25.96 -20.76
C GLY A 252 -1.36 -24.47 -20.45
N PHE A 253 -0.66 -23.68 -21.25
CA PHE A 253 -0.82 -22.22 -21.21
C PHE A 253 -2.07 -21.82 -21.99
N LEU A 254 -2.83 -20.87 -21.45
CA LEU A 254 -4.01 -20.32 -22.11
C LEU A 254 -3.70 -18.89 -22.59
N SER A 255 -4.07 -18.60 -23.83
CA SER A 255 -4.18 -17.21 -24.30
C SER A 255 -5.28 -16.48 -23.51
N GLN A 256 -5.31 -15.14 -23.60
CA GLN A 256 -6.32 -14.33 -22.88
C GLN A 256 -7.76 -14.72 -23.26
N ASP A 257 -8.03 -14.97 -24.54
CA ASP A 257 -9.39 -15.35 -25.00
C ASP A 257 -9.78 -16.75 -24.53
N GLN A 258 -8.83 -17.69 -24.54
CA GLN A 258 -9.05 -19.03 -23.97
C GLN A 258 -9.29 -18.93 -22.46
N LEU A 259 -8.52 -18.11 -21.76
CA LEU A 259 -8.65 -17.89 -20.33
C LEU A 259 -10.04 -17.35 -19.97
N LEU A 260 -10.53 -16.33 -20.68
CA LEU A 260 -11.87 -15.78 -20.48
C LEU A 260 -12.95 -16.86 -20.65
N LYS A 261 -12.89 -17.64 -21.75
CA LYS A 261 -13.82 -18.74 -22.02
C LYS A 261 -13.75 -19.86 -20.98
N THR A 262 -12.55 -20.18 -20.50
CA THR A 262 -12.35 -21.19 -19.46
C THR A 262 -12.92 -20.72 -18.12
N LEU A 263 -12.66 -19.48 -17.74
CA LEU A 263 -13.18 -18.90 -16.50
C LEU A 263 -14.71 -18.77 -16.53
N SER A 264 -15.29 -18.35 -17.66
CA SER A 264 -16.75 -18.19 -17.77
C SER A 264 -17.51 -19.51 -17.64
N LYS A 265 -16.87 -20.64 -17.95
CA LYS A 265 -17.45 -22.00 -17.85
C LYS A 265 -17.15 -22.70 -16.53
N ALA A 266 -16.32 -22.11 -15.68
CA ALA A 266 -15.87 -22.75 -14.45
C ALA A 266 -16.92 -22.65 -13.34
N SER A 267 -16.92 -23.65 -12.46
CA SER A 267 -17.74 -23.69 -11.25
C SER A 267 -17.03 -23.02 -10.07
N LEU A 268 -15.72 -23.27 -9.95
CA LEU A 268 -14.91 -22.86 -8.79
C LEU A 268 -13.49 -22.49 -9.24
N TYR A 269 -12.94 -21.42 -8.67
CA TYR A 269 -11.53 -21.09 -8.82
C TYR A 269 -10.74 -21.50 -7.57
N VAL A 270 -9.68 -22.28 -7.72
CA VAL A 270 -8.84 -22.70 -6.58
C VAL A 270 -7.45 -22.09 -6.68
N HIS A 271 -7.05 -21.39 -5.61
CA HIS A 271 -5.77 -20.71 -5.51
C HIS A 271 -4.91 -21.24 -4.36
N PRO A 272 -4.12 -22.31 -4.58
CA PRO A 272 -3.37 -22.99 -3.52
C PRO A 272 -2.01 -22.38 -3.18
N ALA A 273 -1.67 -21.23 -3.77
CA ALA A 273 -0.35 -20.64 -3.63
C ALA A 273 -0.05 -20.19 -2.19
N ASN A 274 1.16 -20.49 -1.72
CA ASN A 274 1.64 -20.08 -0.39
C ASN A 274 2.24 -18.66 -0.39
N ILE A 275 2.62 -18.16 -1.57
CA ILE A 275 3.30 -16.88 -1.71
C ILE A 275 2.76 -16.16 -2.94
N GLU A 276 2.11 -15.02 -2.69
CA GLU A 276 1.61 -14.12 -3.73
C GLU A 276 1.70 -12.67 -3.29
N ILE A 277 2.10 -11.83 -4.23
CA ILE A 277 2.14 -10.38 -4.06
C ILE A 277 0.73 -9.79 -4.17
N GLU A 278 -0.07 -10.31 -5.09
CA GLU A 278 -1.47 -9.94 -5.29
C GLU A 278 -2.25 -11.07 -5.97
N ALA A 279 -1.66 -11.74 -6.97
CA ALA A 279 -2.27 -12.78 -7.81
C ALA A 279 -3.33 -12.26 -8.81
N ILE A 280 -2.85 -11.75 -9.94
CA ILE A 280 -3.67 -11.24 -11.05
C ILE A 280 -4.70 -12.29 -11.52
N ALA A 281 -4.31 -13.57 -11.60
CA ALA A 281 -5.22 -14.61 -12.04
C ALA A 281 -6.39 -14.86 -11.06
N CYS A 282 -6.16 -14.65 -9.76
CA CYS A 282 -7.23 -14.70 -8.77
C CYS A 282 -8.18 -13.51 -8.95
N LEU A 283 -7.63 -12.32 -9.21
CA LEU A 283 -8.42 -11.13 -9.50
C LEU A 283 -9.26 -11.29 -10.77
N GLU A 284 -8.69 -11.87 -11.83
CA GLU A 284 -9.39 -12.17 -13.08
C GLU A 284 -10.54 -13.17 -12.87
N ALA A 285 -10.32 -14.21 -12.06
CA ALA A 285 -11.35 -15.18 -11.74
C ALA A 285 -12.53 -14.56 -10.98
N ILE A 286 -12.27 -13.78 -9.92
CA ILE A 286 -13.34 -13.12 -9.16
C ILE A 286 -14.01 -11.98 -9.94
N ALA A 287 -13.32 -11.37 -10.92
CA ALA A 287 -13.89 -10.35 -11.79
C ALA A 287 -14.97 -10.91 -12.73
N VAL A 288 -14.80 -12.15 -13.19
CA VAL A 288 -15.85 -12.90 -13.90
C VAL A 288 -17.02 -13.27 -12.97
N GLY A 289 -16.76 -13.27 -11.65
CA GLY A 289 -17.70 -13.65 -10.61
C GLY A 289 -17.45 -15.04 -10.04
N LEU A 290 -16.34 -15.72 -10.34
CA LEU A 290 -16.10 -17.05 -9.78
C LEU A 290 -15.88 -16.98 -8.26
N VAL A 291 -16.47 -17.93 -7.55
CA VAL A 291 -16.17 -18.15 -6.13
C VAL A 291 -14.73 -18.68 -6.02
N PRO A 292 -13.84 -17.99 -5.27
CA PRO A 292 -12.49 -18.45 -5.06
C PRO A 292 -12.40 -19.32 -3.79
N LEU A 293 -11.53 -20.32 -3.84
CA LEU A 293 -11.06 -21.08 -2.69
C LEU A 293 -9.55 -20.87 -2.54
N ILE A 294 -9.15 -20.15 -1.50
CA ILE A 294 -7.83 -19.53 -1.37
C ILE A 294 -7.09 -20.09 -0.15
N ALA A 295 -5.81 -20.41 -0.33
CA ALA A 295 -4.95 -20.78 0.80
C ALA A 295 -4.77 -19.58 1.74
N ASN A 296 -5.09 -19.73 3.02
CA ASN A 296 -4.92 -18.69 4.05
C ASN A 296 -3.44 -18.56 4.49
N ALA A 297 -2.57 -18.24 3.53
CA ALA A 297 -1.13 -18.23 3.70
C ALA A 297 -0.62 -16.87 4.18
N LYS A 298 0.12 -16.85 5.29
CA LYS A 298 0.71 -15.62 5.90
C LYS A 298 1.64 -14.81 4.99
N LYS A 299 2.11 -15.40 3.89
CA LYS A 299 3.04 -14.79 2.93
C LYS A 299 2.36 -14.43 1.60
N SER A 300 1.02 -14.45 1.58
CA SER A 300 0.21 -14.19 0.39
C SER A 300 -0.74 -13.01 0.65
N ALA A 301 -0.97 -12.21 -0.39
CA ALA A 301 -2.00 -11.18 -0.39
C ALA A 301 -3.40 -11.72 -0.69
N THR A 302 -3.51 -12.88 -1.33
CA THR A 302 -4.80 -13.43 -1.81
C THR A 302 -5.87 -13.64 -0.74
N PRO A 303 -5.57 -13.89 0.55
CA PRO A 303 -6.62 -13.96 1.57
C PRO A 303 -7.47 -12.69 1.67
N GLN A 304 -6.96 -11.53 1.23
CA GLN A 304 -7.74 -10.28 1.17
C GLN A 304 -8.91 -10.33 0.17
N PHE A 305 -8.96 -11.36 -0.69
CA PHE A 305 -10.03 -11.57 -1.66
C PHE A 305 -11.11 -12.52 -1.16
N ALA A 306 -10.92 -13.20 -0.03
CA ALA A 306 -11.96 -14.01 0.55
C ALA A 306 -13.04 -13.11 1.18
N MET A 307 -14.32 -13.40 0.89
CA MET A 307 -15.43 -12.73 1.56
C MET A 307 -15.62 -13.25 2.99
N ASP A 308 -15.47 -14.56 3.18
CA ASP A 308 -15.56 -15.19 4.48
C ASP A 308 -14.70 -16.47 4.56
N GLU A 309 -14.73 -17.15 5.72
CA GLU A 309 -13.95 -18.35 6.01
C GLU A 309 -14.28 -19.54 5.09
N ARG A 310 -15.42 -19.56 4.38
CA ARG A 310 -15.76 -20.61 3.40
C ARG A 310 -14.89 -20.52 2.15
N ASN A 311 -14.39 -19.33 1.82
CA ASN A 311 -13.45 -19.11 0.71
C ASN A 311 -11.99 -19.37 1.09
N LEU A 312 -11.72 -19.76 2.35
CA LEU A 312 -10.38 -20.00 2.86
C LEU A 312 -10.15 -21.46 3.24
N PHE A 313 -8.93 -21.92 3.06
CA PHE A 313 -8.46 -23.21 3.58
C PHE A 313 -7.05 -23.10 4.18
N LYS A 314 -6.72 -24.04 5.08
CA LYS A 314 -5.42 -24.11 5.76
C LYS A 314 -4.30 -24.42 4.75
N PRO A 315 -3.24 -23.59 4.68
CA PRO A 315 -2.15 -23.82 3.72
C PRO A 315 -1.46 -25.17 3.93
N ASN A 316 -1.22 -25.87 2.82
CA ASN A 316 -0.57 -27.20 2.80
C ASN A 316 -1.36 -28.32 3.52
N ASN A 317 -2.66 -28.11 3.76
CA ASN A 317 -3.54 -29.14 4.32
C ASN A 317 -4.42 -29.73 3.21
N ILE A 318 -4.28 -31.03 2.95
CA ILE A 318 -5.03 -31.74 1.90
C ILE A 318 -6.49 -31.91 2.33
N GLU A 319 -6.72 -32.42 3.54
CA GLU A 319 -8.05 -32.71 4.08
C GLU A 319 -8.95 -31.48 4.13
N ASP A 320 -8.41 -30.35 4.59
CA ASP A 320 -9.17 -29.09 4.67
C ASP A 320 -9.50 -28.54 3.28
N LEU A 321 -8.57 -28.66 2.32
CA LEU A 321 -8.83 -28.28 0.92
C LEU A 321 -9.89 -29.19 0.30
N THR A 322 -9.79 -30.51 0.48
CA THR A 322 -10.78 -31.47 -0.01
C THR A 322 -12.16 -31.17 0.55
N ARG A 323 -12.28 -31.01 1.86
CA ARG A 323 -13.56 -30.68 2.52
C ARG A 323 -14.18 -29.40 1.99
N LYS A 324 -13.37 -28.38 1.71
CA LYS A 324 -13.84 -27.10 1.15
C LYS A 324 -14.24 -27.20 -0.32
N ILE A 325 -13.54 -28.02 -1.12
CA ILE A 325 -13.97 -28.34 -2.50
C ILE A 325 -15.32 -29.05 -2.46
N ASP A 326 -15.44 -30.11 -1.65
CA ASP A 326 -16.68 -30.88 -1.54
C ASP A 326 -17.86 -30.02 -1.08
N TYR A 327 -17.62 -29.11 -0.12
CA TYR A 327 -18.64 -28.15 0.32
C TYR A 327 -19.21 -27.33 -0.84
N TRP A 328 -18.36 -26.73 -1.68
CA TRP A 328 -18.81 -25.90 -2.80
C TRP A 328 -19.46 -26.68 -3.95
N ILE A 329 -19.17 -27.99 -4.06
CA ILE A 329 -19.89 -28.89 -4.95
C ILE A 329 -21.31 -29.14 -4.44
N GLU A 330 -21.47 -29.26 -3.12
CA GLU A 330 -22.73 -29.63 -2.47
C GLU A 330 -23.67 -28.45 -2.19
N HIS A 331 -23.15 -27.23 -2.13
CA HIS A 331 -23.90 -26.02 -1.79
C HIS A 331 -23.97 -25.06 -2.99
N ASN A 332 -24.66 -25.51 -4.06
CA ASN A 332 -24.74 -24.77 -5.31
C ASN A 332 -25.41 -23.39 -5.16
N GLU A 333 -26.49 -23.31 -4.38
CA GLU A 333 -27.24 -22.05 -4.18
C GLU A 333 -26.37 -20.98 -3.51
N GLU A 334 -25.67 -21.33 -2.43
CA GLU A 334 -24.71 -20.44 -1.75
C GLU A 334 -23.58 -20.00 -2.69
N ARG A 335 -23.11 -20.91 -3.56
CA ARG A 335 -22.07 -20.60 -4.53
C ARG A 335 -22.55 -19.55 -5.52
N VAL A 336 -23.75 -19.73 -6.09
CA VAL A 336 -24.35 -18.80 -7.05
C VAL A 336 -24.61 -17.43 -6.41
N GLU A 337 -25.06 -17.39 -5.16
CA GLU A 337 -25.19 -16.13 -4.40
C GLU A 337 -23.85 -15.41 -4.26
N GLN A 338 -22.79 -16.13 -3.84
CA GLN A 338 -21.47 -15.54 -3.75
C GLN A 338 -20.91 -15.09 -5.10
N GLN A 339 -21.24 -15.76 -6.21
CA GLN A 339 -20.79 -15.33 -7.54
C GLN A 339 -21.23 -13.90 -7.84
N GLN A 340 -22.49 -13.56 -7.54
CA GLN A 340 -23.04 -12.21 -7.71
C GLN A 340 -22.34 -11.20 -6.79
N ALA A 341 -22.09 -11.59 -5.54
CA ALA A 341 -21.36 -10.77 -4.60
C ALA A 341 -19.92 -10.47 -5.10
N TYR A 342 -19.23 -11.46 -5.69
CA TYR A 342 -17.88 -11.29 -6.24
C TYR A 342 -17.81 -10.34 -7.43
N GLN A 343 -18.82 -10.33 -8.30
CA GLN A 343 -18.90 -9.34 -9.38
C GLN A 343 -18.97 -7.91 -8.85
N THR A 344 -19.69 -7.69 -7.75
CA THR A 344 -19.77 -6.37 -7.10
C THR A 344 -18.46 -6.04 -6.37
N PHE A 345 -17.96 -6.95 -5.55
CA PHE A 345 -16.74 -6.78 -4.76
C PHE A 345 -15.50 -6.50 -5.62
N SER A 346 -15.42 -7.14 -6.79
CA SER A 346 -14.26 -7.05 -7.67
C SER A 346 -14.14 -5.72 -8.43
N ASN A 347 -15.22 -4.93 -8.54
CA ASN A 347 -15.23 -3.66 -9.29
C ASN A 347 -14.14 -2.68 -8.86
N LYS A 348 -13.73 -2.69 -7.59
CA LYS A 348 -12.63 -1.85 -7.09
C LYS A 348 -11.27 -2.18 -7.73
N TYR A 349 -11.11 -3.39 -8.27
CA TYR A 349 -9.90 -3.87 -8.95
C TYR A 349 -9.92 -3.64 -10.47
N ARG A 350 -10.88 -2.88 -11.01
CA ARG A 350 -10.84 -2.48 -12.42
C ARG A 350 -9.53 -1.76 -12.76
N ILE A 351 -9.03 -2.02 -13.96
CA ILE A 351 -7.76 -1.44 -14.42
C ILE A 351 -7.84 0.09 -14.44
N SER A 352 -8.98 0.67 -14.81
CA SER A 352 -9.21 2.13 -14.82
C SER A 352 -8.84 2.78 -13.48
N ASN A 353 -9.38 2.26 -12.37
CA ASN A 353 -9.08 2.74 -11.01
C ASN A 353 -7.58 2.64 -10.70
N SER A 354 -6.95 1.53 -11.10
CA SER A 354 -5.52 1.31 -10.89
C SER A 354 -4.67 2.34 -11.65
N ILE A 355 -5.09 2.72 -12.85
CA ILE A 355 -4.39 3.73 -13.67
C ILE A 355 -4.60 5.13 -13.13
N ASP A 356 -5.81 5.47 -12.65
CA ASP A 356 -6.08 6.76 -11.98
C ASP A 356 -5.13 6.96 -10.79
N MET A 357 -5.03 5.94 -9.93
CA MET A 357 -4.12 5.98 -8.77
C MET A 357 -2.64 6.01 -9.18
N PHE A 358 -2.29 5.34 -10.28
CA PHE A 358 -0.93 5.34 -10.81
C PHE A 358 -0.54 6.72 -11.36
N GLU A 359 -1.40 7.36 -12.16
CA GLU A 359 -1.20 8.72 -12.67
C GLU A 359 -1.13 9.75 -11.54
N GLU A 360 -1.97 9.60 -10.50
CA GLU A 360 -1.88 10.41 -9.28
C GLU A 360 -0.51 10.24 -8.61
N MET A 361 -0.02 9.01 -8.46
CA MET A 361 1.31 8.75 -7.90
C MET A 361 2.42 9.41 -8.74
N LEU A 362 2.36 9.32 -10.07
CA LEU A 362 3.35 9.95 -10.96
C LEU A 362 3.33 11.48 -10.81
N THR A 363 2.14 12.07 -10.79
CA THR A 363 1.94 13.52 -10.61
C THR A 363 2.49 13.99 -9.27
N LEU A 364 2.21 13.24 -8.20
CA LEU A 364 2.73 13.52 -6.87
C LEU A 364 4.26 13.41 -6.80
N ALA A 365 4.87 12.45 -7.50
CA ALA A 365 6.32 12.32 -7.58
C ALA A 365 6.95 13.55 -8.27
N ILE A 366 6.37 14.02 -9.37
CA ILE A 366 6.78 15.24 -10.07
C ILE A 366 6.66 16.45 -9.14
N GLN A 367 5.54 16.59 -8.44
CA GLN A 367 5.31 17.70 -7.49
C GLN A 367 6.27 17.65 -6.29
N SER A 368 6.51 16.47 -5.71
CA SER A 368 7.46 16.25 -4.62
C SER A 368 8.87 16.65 -5.05
N HIS A 369 9.26 16.25 -6.27
CA HIS A 369 10.55 16.59 -6.83
C HIS A 369 10.72 18.11 -7.04
N LYS A 370 9.71 18.79 -7.59
CA LYS A 370 9.69 20.27 -7.69
C LYS A 370 9.79 20.91 -6.30
N THR A 371 9.06 20.40 -5.32
CA THR A 371 9.09 20.88 -3.93
C THR A 371 10.46 20.67 -3.27
N LYS A 372 11.16 19.59 -3.61
CA LYS A 372 12.51 19.31 -3.12
C LYS A 372 13.52 20.30 -3.69
N LYS A 373 13.50 20.53 -5.01
CA LYS A 373 14.33 21.58 -5.65
C LYS A 373 14.08 22.94 -5.01
N LEU A 374 12.80 23.27 -4.76
CA LEU A 374 12.42 24.50 -4.08
C LEU A 374 12.99 24.56 -2.64
N SER A 375 12.98 23.45 -1.89
CA SER A 375 13.54 23.40 -0.53
C SER A 375 15.05 23.64 -0.48
N GLU A 376 15.75 23.44 -1.59
CA GLU A 376 17.21 23.65 -1.72
C GLU A 376 17.57 25.12 -2.05
N THR A 377 16.59 25.93 -2.46
CA THR A 377 16.75 27.39 -2.66
C THR A 377 17.03 28.13 -1.36
N VAL A 378 17.52 29.37 -1.45
CA VAL A 378 17.77 30.22 -0.26
C VAL A 378 16.51 30.40 0.59
N LYS A 379 15.36 30.72 -0.03
CA LYS A 379 14.06 30.86 0.65
C LYS A 379 13.62 29.54 1.29
N GLY A 380 13.77 28.42 0.57
CA GLY A 380 13.45 27.08 1.10
C GLY A 380 14.32 26.67 2.30
N LYS A 381 15.62 26.95 2.25
CA LYS A 381 16.56 26.72 3.36
C LYS A 381 16.22 27.60 4.57
N ALA A 382 15.86 28.86 4.37
CA ALA A 382 15.41 29.74 5.43
C ALA A 382 14.15 29.20 6.12
N PHE A 383 13.17 28.71 5.35
CA PHE A 383 11.98 28.07 5.88
C PHE A 383 12.29 26.79 6.68
N ALA A 384 13.16 25.92 6.15
CA ALA A 384 13.55 24.67 6.80
C ALA A 384 14.23 24.87 8.17
N ARG A 385 14.94 26.00 8.36
CA ARG A 385 15.52 26.38 9.67
C ARG A 385 14.46 26.55 10.76
N ARG A 386 13.20 26.88 10.41
CA ARG A 386 12.08 26.97 11.37
C ARG A 386 11.75 25.62 12.03
N PHE A 387 12.12 24.50 11.40
CA PHE A 387 11.92 23.14 11.93
C PHE A 387 13.17 22.56 12.62
N HIS A 388 14.34 23.19 12.48
CA HIS A 388 15.62 22.66 12.94
C HIS A 388 16.19 23.51 14.06
N HIS A 389 16.00 23.06 15.30
CA HIS A 389 16.76 23.58 16.44
C HIS A 389 18.10 22.82 16.59
N LYS A 390 19.13 23.53 17.07
CA LYS A 390 20.42 22.91 17.44
C LYS A 390 20.18 21.75 18.42
N PRO A 391 20.93 20.63 18.32
CA PRO A 391 20.69 19.43 19.14
C PRO A 391 20.69 19.73 20.65
N ILE A 392 21.60 20.57 21.13
CA ILE A 392 21.66 21.01 22.53
C ILE A 392 20.35 21.71 22.96
N LYS A 393 19.88 22.70 22.16
CA LYS A 393 18.60 23.38 22.44
C LYS A 393 17.42 22.42 22.42
N LYS A 394 17.45 21.41 21.56
CA LYS A 394 16.42 20.36 21.50
C LYS A 394 16.41 19.49 22.75
N THR A 395 17.57 19.09 23.25
CA THR A 395 17.69 18.30 24.48
C THR A 395 17.25 19.11 25.70
N VAL A 396 17.75 20.34 25.85
CA VAL A 396 17.35 21.23 26.96
C VAL A 396 15.83 21.51 26.92
N SER A 397 15.27 21.81 25.74
CA SER A 397 13.83 22.00 25.58
C SER A 397 13.04 20.72 25.90
N ALA A 398 13.56 19.54 25.56
CA ALA A 398 12.90 18.29 25.91
C ALA A 398 12.93 18.06 27.43
N LEU A 399 14.07 18.28 28.09
CA LEU A 399 14.19 18.16 29.54
C LEU A 399 13.26 19.14 30.26
N ALA A 400 13.30 20.42 29.90
CA ALA A 400 12.40 21.42 30.48
C ALA A 400 10.92 21.07 30.24
N TYR A 401 10.58 20.58 29.05
CA TYR A 401 9.23 20.13 28.74
C TYR A 401 8.77 18.98 29.65
N TYR A 402 9.56 17.89 29.74
CA TYR A 402 9.15 16.69 30.46
C TYR A 402 9.26 16.79 31.98
N PHE A 403 10.27 17.48 32.50
CA PHE A 403 10.56 17.54 33.93
C PHE A 403 10.01 18.78 34.64
N ILE A 404 9.74 19.87 33.90
CA ILE A 404 9.26 21.13 34.51
C ILE A 404 7.85 21.44 34.02
N ALA A 405 7.69 21.66 32.71
CA ALA A 405 6.41 22.14 32.16
C ALA A 405 5.29 21.11 32.31
N LEU A 406 5.52 19.86 31.91
CA LEU A 406 4.48 18.84 31.88
C LEU A 406 3.92 18.53 33.28
N PRO A 407 4.72 18.34 34.35
CA PRO A 407 4.18 18.16 35.70
C PRO A 407 3.39 19.36 36.19
N LEU A 408 3.93 20.58 36.07
CA LEU A 408 3.25 21.81 36.49
C LEU A 408 1.92 22.01 35.75
N LEU A 409 1.92 21.82 34.43
CA LEU A 409 0.71 21.96 33.62
C LEU A 409 -0.29 20.85 33.90
N THR A 410 0.16 19.63 34.21
CA THR A 410 -0.75 18.53 34.59
C THR A 410 -1.45 18.84 35.91
N ILE A 411 -0.72 19.38 36.90
CA ILE A 411 -1.28 19.81 38.18
C ILE A 411 -2.29 20.94 37.95
N TYR A 412 -1.92 21.97 37.17
CA TYR A 412 -2.80 23.08 36.84
C TYR A 412 -4.09 22.60 36.15
N LEU A 413 -3.99 21.78 35.10
CA LEU A 413 -5.16 21.27 34.38
C LEU A 413 -6.06 20.40 35.28
N LYS A 414 -5.49 19.59 36.17
CA LYS A 414 -6.27 18.71 37.05
C LYS A 414 -6.94 19.49 38.19
N VAL A 415 -6.20 20.36 38.88
CA VAL A 415 -6.66 21.05 40.08
C VAL A 415 -7.51 22.28 39.74
N TRP A 416 -7.05 23.11 38.79
CA TRP A 416 -7.70 24.36 38.46
C TRP A 416 -8.78 24.19 37.40
N LEU A 417 -8.48 23.50 36.29
CA LEU A 417 -9.42 23.35 35.17
C LEU A 417 -10.25 22.05 35.19
N ASN A 418 -10.08 21.21 36.22
CA ASN A 418 -10.85 19.97 36.42
C ASN A 418 -10.87 19.05 35.17
N VAL A 419 -9.73 18.96 34.46
CA VAL A 419 -9.61 18.22 33.19
C VAL A 419 -9.56 16.71 33.44
N HIS A 420 -10.43 15.97 32.77
CA HIS A 420 -10.48 14.51 32.79
C HIS A 420 -10.16 13.93 31.42
N TYR A 421 -9.27 12.94 31.38
CA TYR A 421 -8.89 12.28 30.15
C TYR A 421 -9.55 10.90 30.05
N LYS A 422 -10.24 10.63 28.95
CA LYS A 422 -10.83 9.32 28.62
C LYS A 422 -10.06 8.67 27.47
N ASN A 423 -9.98 7.34 27.49
CA ASN A 423 -9.51 6.53 26.35
C ASN A 423 -8.08 6.82 25.82
N ARG A 424 -7.20 7.44 26.63
CA ARG A 424 -5.79 7.72 26.26
C ARG A 424 -4.98 6.49 25.83
N LYS A 425 -5.45 5.27 26.14
CA LYS A 425 -4.84 4.02 25.70
C LYS A 425 -4.75 3.91 24.17
N HIS A 426 -5.67 4.52 23.41
CA HIS A 426 -5.67 4.48 21.94
C HIS A 426 -4.42 5.16 21.36
N LEU A 427 -3.91 6.23 21.99
CA LEU A 427 -2.67 6.89 21.59
C LEU A 427 -1.43 6.03 21.90
N LYS A 428 -1.43 5.32 23.04
CA LYS A 428 -0.32 4.46 23.47
C LYS A 428 -0.12 3.25 22.55
N GLY A 429 -1.20 2.73 21.95
CA GLY A 429 -1.15 1.60 21.02
C GLY A 429 -0.43 1.88 19.70
N ILE A 430 -0.25 3.15 19.34
CA ILE A 430 0.34 3.54 18.05
C ILE A 430 1.86 3.47 18.12
N LYS A 431 2.45 2.48 17.46
CA LYS A 431 3.92 2.32 17.35
C LYS A 431 4.57 3.35 16.42
N GLY A 432 3.85 3.79 15.38
CA GLY A 432 4.32 4.76 14.38
C GLY A 432 4.01 6.23 14.69
N GLY A 433 4.01 7.06 13.65
CA GLY A 433 3.49 8.44 13.71
C GLY A 433 1.98 8.46 13.50
N ALA A 434 1.36 9.58 13.82
CA ALA A 434 -0.09 9.80 13.70
C ALA A 434 -0.39 11.29 13.53
N VAL A 435 -1.53 11.60 12.94
CA VAL A 435 -2.10 12.95 12.94
C VAL A 435 -3.18 12.99 14.02
N LEU A 436 -3.07 13.90 14.97
CA LEU A 436 -4.06 14.13 16.01
C LEU A 436 -4.95 15.29 15.55
N VAL A 437 -6.26 15.12 15.65
CA VAL A 437 -7.22 16.17 15.35
C VAL A 437 -8.12 16.39 16.55
N SER A 438 -8.36 17.66 16.89
CA SER A 438 -9.31 18.01 17.94
C SER A 438 -10.12 19.23 17.56
N ASN A 439 -11.30 19.37 18.17
CA ASN A 439 -12.01 20.64 18.17
C ASN A 439 -11.18 21.72 18.88
N HIS A 440 -11.48 22.98 18.59
CA HIS A 440 -10.73 24.12 19.13
C HIS A 440 -11.61 25.03 19.98
N VAL A 441 -11.66 24.74 21.29
CA VAL A 441 -12.70 25.25 22.21
C VAL A 441 -12.16 25.86 23.51
N HIS A 442 -10.87 25.71 23.80
CA HIS A 442 -10.23 26.29 24.97
C HIS A 442 -8.80 26.73 24.65
N THR A 443 -8.35 27.83 25.27
CA THR A 443 -7.00 28.39 25.07
C THR A 443 -5.88 27.43 25.44
N MET A 444 -6.14 26.53 26.40
CA MET A 444 -5.23 25.48 26.86
C MET A 444 -5.41 24.12 26.16
N ASP A 445 -6.24 24.01 25.12
CA ASP A 445 -6.45 22.75 24.39
C ASP A 445 -5.13 22.14 23.89
N CYS A 446 -4.19 23.00 23.47
CA CYS A 446 -2.90 22.56 22.94
C CYS A 446 -2.08 21.82 24.01
N VAL A 447 -2.17 22.29 25.27
CA VAL A 447 -1.55 21.66 26.43
C VAL A 447 -2.29 20.37 26.81
N MET A 448 -3.63 20.38 26.77
CA MET A 448 -4.45 19.18 27.04
C MET A 448 -4.11 18.05 26.05
N ASN A 449 -4.07 18.35 24.74
CA ASN A 449 -3.68 17.40 23.70
C ASN A 449 -2.23 16.89 23.86
N SER A 450 -1.33 17.77 24.29
CA SER A 450 0.07 17.41 24.58
C SER A 450 0.18 16.42 25.74
N ILE A 451 -0.58 16.62 26.83
CA ILE A 451 -0.63 15.70 27.97
C ILE A 451 -1.32 14.39 27.57
N ALA A 452 -2.40 14.43 26.80
CA ALA A 452 -3.09 13.23 26.32
C ALA A 452 -2.12 12.29 25.58
N SER A 453 -1.19 12.86 24.81
CA SER A 453 -0.20 12.17 23.97
C SER A 453 1.02 11.61 24.71
N PHE A 454 1.22 11.93 26.00
CA PHE A 454 2.37 11.45 26.78
C PHE A 454 2.49 9.91 26.74
N PRO A 455 3.69 9.34 26.51
CA PRO A 455 5.02 9.98 26.55
C PRO A 455 5.47 10.64 25.24
N LYS A 456 4.71 10.53 24.15
CA LYS A 456 5.09 11.14 22.86
C LYS A 456 4.83 12.65 22.89
N ARG A 457 5.82 13.46 22.49
CA ARG A 457 5.66 14.91 22.29
C ARG A 457 5.21 15.21 20.86
N PRO A 458 3.93 15.54 20.62
CA PRO A 458 3.43 15.90 19.30
C PRO A 458 4.06 17.22 18.81
N ILE A 459 4.13 17.38 17.49
CA ILE A 459 4.40 18.67 16.84
C ILE A 459 3.06 19.40 16.76
N MET A 460 2.96 20.54 17.45
CA MET A 460 1.79 21.40 17.40
C MET A 460 1.89 22.36 16.20
N THR A 461 0.76 22.80 15.67
CA THR A 461 0.70 23.82 14.61
C THR A 461 -0.16 24.99 15.06
N ALA A 462 0.30 26.23 14.85
CA ALA A 462 -0.44 27.43 15.21
C ALA A 462 -0.27 28.54 14.17
N GLN A 463 -1.20 29.49 14.13
CA GLN A 463 -1.06 30.71 13.32
C GLN A 463 0.16 31.53 13.77
N GLN A 464 0.74 32.32 12.85
CA GLN A 464 1.95 33.09 13.11
C GLN A 464 1.75 34.13 14.22
N ASP A 465 0.57 34.74 14.31
CA ASP A 465 0.30 35.80 15.30
C ASP A 465 0.27 35.27 16.74
N ASN A 466 -0.04 34.00 16.95
CA ASN A 466 0.00 33.38 18.28
C ASN A 466 1.41 33.38 18.90
N PHE A 467 2.47 33.48 18.09
CA PHE A 467 3.84 33.56 18.58
C PHE A 467 4.21 34.94 19.15
N LYS A 468 3.44 35.98 18.81
CA LYS A 468 3.69 37.37 19.25
C LYS A 468 2.99 37.71 20.57
N LEU A 469 1.98 36.92 20.95
CA LEU A 469 1.20 37.13 22.19
C LEU A 469 2.01 36.76 23.43
N PRO A 470 1.91 37.48 24.57
CA PRO A 470 2.75 37.25 25.73
C PRO A 470 2.55 35.86 26.38
N VAL A 471 1.31 35.49 26.70
CA VAL A 471 1.00 34.20 27.35
C VAL A 471 0.93 33.06 26.33
N ALA A 472 0.18 33.25 25.25
CA ALA A 472 0.05 32.23 24.20
C ALA A 472 1.40 31.95 23.50
N GLY A 473 2.21 32.99 23.26
CA GLY A 473 3.56 32.91 22.70
C GLY A 473 4.51 32.08 23.55
N PHE A 474 4.47 32.25 24.88
CA PHE A 474 5.24 31.42 25.80
C PHE A 474 4.88 29.93 25.65
N PHE A 475 3.58 29.59 25.66
CA PHE A 475 3.14 28.20 25.53
C PHE A 475 3.43 27.59 24.17
N VAL A 476 3.20 28.29 23.05
CA VAL A 476 3.50 27.73 21.72
C VAL A 476 4.99 27.48 21.52
N ASN A 477 5.86 28.35 22.04
CA ASN A 477 7.31 28.14 22.02
C ASN A 477 7.72 26.95 22.91
N LEU A 478 7.15 26.84 24.12
CA LEU A 478 7.41 25.75 25.06
C LEU A 478 7.00 24.39 24.49
N LEU A 479 5.85 24.30 23.83
CA LEU A 479 5.32 23.07 23.24
C LEU A 479 6.07 22.66 21.96
N GLY A 480 6.87 23.56 21.36
CA GLY A 480 7.61 23.31 20.12
C GLY A 480 6.70 23.35 18.90
N THR A 481 5.75 24.28 18.92
CA THR A 481 4.78 24.53 17.87
C THR A 481 5.46 25.09 16.61
N VAL A 482 4.97 24.67 15.44
CA VAL A 482 5.44 25.17 14.15
C VAL A 482 4.42 26.16 13.57
N PRO A 483 4.85 27.34 13.09
CA PRO A 483 3.95 28.31 12.49
C PRO A 483 3.36 27.78 11.18
N ILE A 484 2.05 27.96 11.02
CA ILE A 484 1.33 27.69 9.77
C ILE A 484 1.72 28.77 8.76
N PRO A 485 2.13 28.40 7.54
CA PRO A 485 2.53 29.37 6.53
C PRO A 485 1.33 30.09 5.89
N GLU A 486 1.59 31.29 5.37
CA GLU A 486 0.58 32.11 4.68
C GLU A 486 0.59 31.91 3.17
N THR A 487 1.74 31.53 2.60
CA THR A 487 1.87 31.35 1.14
C THR A 487 1.65 29.90 0.71
N VAL A 488 1.12 29.71 -0.50
CA VAL A 488 0.95 28.38 -1.11
C VAL A 488 2.28 27.62 -1.20
N MET A 489 3.36 28.34 -1.51
CA MET A 489 4.70 27.79 -1.64
C MET A 489 5.20 27.23 -0.30
N GLU A 490 5.15 28.03 0.77
CA GLU A 490 5.58 27.59 2.09
C GLU A 490 4.66 26.51 2.65
N THR A 491 3.36 26.55 2.35
CA THR A 491 2.40 25.49 2.72
C THR A 491 2.81 24.13 2.16
N ARG A 492 3.29 24.07 0.92
CA ARG A 492 3.84 22.82 0.33
C ARG A 492 5.07 22.33 1.09
N LEU A 493 6.01 23.24 1.41
CA LEU A 493 7.21 22.91 2.17
C LEU A 493 6.87 22.44 3.60
N PHE A 494 5.88 23.06 4.23
CA PHE A 494 5.36 22.74 5.55
C PHE A 494 4.77 21.33 5.61
N ILE A 495 3.81 21.01 4.73
CA ILE A 495 3.17 19.69 4.68
C ILE A 495 4.22 18.60 4.41
N ASN A 496 5.15 18.83 3.47
CA ASN A 496 6.23 17.87 3.19
C ASN A 496 7.14 17.67 4.40
N SER A 497 7.48 18.73 5.12
CA SER A 497 8.31 18.67 6.33
C SER A 497 7.61 17.93 7.46
N LEU A 498 6.31 18.16 7.68
CA LEU A 498 5.52 17.42 8.66
C LEU A 498 5.40 15.94 8.28
N SER A 499 5.13 15.63 7.01
CA SER A 499 5.05 14.23 6.53
C SER A 499 6.35 13.45 6.83
N LYS A 500 7.52 14.08 6.65
CA LYS A 500 8.81 13.49 7.01
C LYS A 500 8.95 13.21 8.51
N HIS A 501 8.42 14.08 9.38
CA HIS A 501 8.47 13.87 10.83
C HIS A 501 7.51 12.78 11.29
N ILE A 502 6.31 12.74 10.71
CA ILE A 502 5.31 11.70 10.95
C ILE A 502 5.87 10.32 10.58
N LYS A 503 6.50 10.20 9.41
CA LYS A 503 7.14 8.95 8.97
C LYS A 503 8.29 8.50 9.88
N LYS A 504 8.88 9.40 10.67
CA LYS A 504 9.88 9.10 11.71
C LYS A 504 9.26 8.73 13.06
N GLY A 505 7.94 8.54 13.14
CA GLY A 505 7.25 8.14 14.36
C GLY A 505 6.72 9.28 15.22
N ARG A 506 6.81 10.54 14.76
CA ARG A 506 6.29 11.69 15.52
C ARG A 506 4.78 11.84 15.32
N PHE A 507 4.10 12.31 16.36
CA PHE A 507 2.74 12.80 16.25
C PHE A 507 2.74 14.24 15.76
N VAL A 508 1.73 14.61 14.98
CA VAL A 508 1.46 16.00 14.58
C VAL A 508 0.03 16.29 14.96
N HIS A 509 -0.21 17.37 15.68
CA HIS A 509 -1.56 17.80 16.06
C HIS A 509 -1.98 18.99 15.19
N ILE A 510 -3.22 18.96 14.71
CA ILE A 510 -3.84 20.00 13.88
C ILE A 510 -5.28 20.22 14.37
N TYR A 511 -5.71 21.47 14.47
CA TYR A 511 -7.11 21.84 14.64
C TYR A 511 -7.77 21.98 13.27
N PRO A 512 -8.56 21.00 12.79
CA PRO A 512 -9.16 21.09 11.46
C PRO A 512 -10.24 22.17 11.35
N GLU A 513 -10.85 22.62 12.46
CA GLU A 513 -11.83 23.72 12.50
C GLU A 513 -11.18 25.10 12.23
N GLY A 514 -9.88 25.23 12.53
CA GLY A 514 -9.10 26.44 12.31
C GLY A 514 -9.27 27.51 13.40
N GLU A 515 -10.48 28.04 13.56
CA GLU A 515 -10.77 29.12 14.53
C GLU A 515 -10.98 28.58 15.94
N LEU A 516 -10.60 29.32 16.98
CA LEU A 516 -10.93 28.98 18.37
C LEU A 516 -12.27 29.63 18.74
N ILE A 517 -13.26 28.82 19.14
CA ILE A 517 -14.53 29.32 19.69
C ILE A 517 -14.67 28.78 21.10
N GLN A 518 -14.59 29.68 22.09
CA GLN A 518 -14.66 29.33 23.52
C GLN A 518 -15.93 28.52 23.83
N GLU A 519 -15.74 27.38 24.48
CA GLU A 519 -16.80 26.51 25.00
C GLU A 519 -17.83 25.97 23.98
N ASP A 520 -17.49 25.95 22.68
CA ASP A 520 -18.38 25.39 21.66
C ASP A 520 -18.53 23.86 21.83
N ASN A 521 -19.77 23.41 22.05
CA ASN A 521 -20.10 22.00 22.19
C ASN A 521 -20.49 21.34 20.87
N ASN A 522 -20.44 22.04 19.74
CA ASN A 522 -20.70 21.48 18.42
C ASN A 522 -19.40 21.07 17.70
N ILE A 523 -19.53 20.20 16.69
CA ILE A 523 -18.44 19.88 15.76
C ILE A 523 -18.61 20.77 14.54
N ARG A 524 -17.57 21.53 14.20
CA ARG A 524 -17.61 22.44 13.06
C ARG A 524 -17.03 21.80 11.81
N GLN A 525 -17.21 22.48 10.68
CA GLN A 525 -16.69 22.01 9.40
C GLN A 525 -15.15 21.92 9.42
N PHE A 526 -14.63 20.77 9.00
CA PHE A 526 -13.20 20.53 8.97
C PHE A 526 -12.53 21.01 7.67
N LYS A 527 -11.34 21.59 7.79
CA LYS A 527 -10.41 21.85 6.68
C LYS A 527 -9.64 20.59 6.29
N ASN A 528 -9.20 20.53 5.04
CA ASN A 528 -8.61 19.30 4.46
C ASN A 528 -7.15 19.02 4.86
N GLY A 529 -6.47 19.94 5.56
CA GLY A 529 -5.03 19.90 5.79
C GLY A 529 -4.55 18.65 6.56
N ALA A 530 -5.23 18.31 7.66
CA ALA A 530 -4.90 17.15 8.49
C ALA A 530 -5.08 15.82 7.73
N PHE A 531 -6.19 15.70 6.98
CA PHE A 531 -6.53 14.52 6.18
C PHE A 531 -5.54 14.32 5.03
N LYS A 532 -5.17 15.40 4.35
CA LYS A 532 -4.13 15.36 3.32
C LYS A 532 -2.80 14.88 3.88
N LEU A 533 -2.43 15.34 5.08
CA LEU A 533 -1.20 14.94 5.74
C LEU A 533 -1.21 13.45 6.13
N ALA A 534 -2.32 12.97 6.69
CA ALA A 534 -2.49 11.56 7.08
C ALA A 534 -2.42 10.62 5.88
N VAL A 535 -3.18 10.91 4.81
CA VAL A 535 -3.19 10.11 3.57
C VAL A 535 -1.81 10.12 2.89
N ASN A 536 -1.14 11.28 2.80
CA ASN A 536 0.21 11.38 2.22
C ASN A 536 1.28 10.60 2.99
N ALA A 537 1.14 10.55 4.32
CA ALA A 537 2.08 9.83 5.17
C ALA A 537 1.69 8.35 5.39
N GLY A 538 0.46 7.95 5.04
CA GLY A 538 -0.05 6.59 5.27
C GLY A 538 -0.14 6.24 6.76
N VAL A 539 -0.53 7.21 7.59
CA VAL A 539 -0.63 7.09 9.06
C VAL A 539 -2.07 7.32 9.53
N PRO A 540 -2.44 6.86 10.74
CA PRO A 540 -3.80 7.08 11.23
C PRO A 540 -4.04 8.55 11.63
N ILE A 541 -5.32 8.93 11.61
CA ILE A 541 -5.85 10.07 12.34
C ILE A 541 -6.41 9.59 13.68
N VAL A 542 -6.09 10.29 14.76
CA VAL A 542 -6.69 10.06 16.07
C VAL A 542 -7.62 11.23 16.39
N PRO A 543 -8.94 11.02 16.38
CA PRO A 543 -9.91 12.04 16.79
C PRO A 543 -9.85 12.26 18.31
N ILE A 544 -9.91 13.52 18.72
CA ILE A 544 -9.93 13.94 20.12
C ILE A 544 -11.05 14.97 20.30
N ARG A 545 -12.01 14.68 21.17
CA ARG A 545 -13.08 15.63 21.52
C ARG A 545 -12.83 16.24 22.88
N ILE A 546 -12.97 17.56 22.98
CA ILE A 546 -12.94 18.30 24.23
C ILE A 546 -14.34 18.89 24.42
N HIS A 547 -15.01 18.54 25.51
CA HIS A 547 -16.33 19.07 25.83
C HIS A 547 -16.43 19.50 27.29
N PHE A 548 -17.39 20.37 27.54
CA PHE A 548 -17.63 20.96 28.86
C PHE A 548 -18.88 20.32 29.47
N LYS A 549 -18.76 19.87 30.71
CA LYS A 549 -19.87 19.40 31.52
C LYS A 549 -20.06 20.30 32.71
N GLU A 550 -21.31 20.47 33.13
CA GLU A 550 -21.58 21.04 34.45
C GLU A 550 -21.00 20.11 35.52
N GLY A 551 -20.24 20.71 36.44
CA GLY A 551 -19.64 20.01 37.57
C GLY A 551 -20.32 20.38 38.88
N LYS A 552 -19.95 19.67 39.96
CA LYS A 552 -20.38 20.02 41.32
C LYS A 552 -19.86 21.42 41.69
N PHE A 553 -20.66 22.21 42.41
CA PHE A 553 -20.33 23.56 42.89
C PHE A 553 -20.01 24.60 41.79
N ARG A 554 -20.74 24.59 40.66
CA ARG A 554 -20.57 25.54 39.52
C ARG A 554 -19.19 25.53 38.84
N LYS A 555 -18.28 24.62 39.21
CA LYS A 555 -16.98 24.46 38.54
C LYS A 555 -17.14 23.53 37.34
N LYS A 556 -17.07 24.08 36.12
CA LYS A 556 -17.16 23.31 34.87
C LYS A 556 -16.09 22.21 34.85
N ARG A 557 -16.48 21.02 34.39
CA ARG A 557 -15.58 19.88 34.17
C ARG A 557 -15.26 19.80 32.69
N ILE A 558 -13.98 19.82 32.35
CA ILE A 558 -13.51 19.62 30.98
C ILE A 558 -13.21 18.13 30.80
N GLU A 559 -13.82 17.48 29.81
CA GLU A 559 -13.48 16.10 29.44
C GLU A 559 -12.79 16.10 28.07
N LEU A 560 -11.61 15.47 27.99
CA LEU A 560 -10.91 15.18 26.75
C LEU A 560 -11.02 13.68 26.47
N ASN A 561 -11.78 13.33 25.42
CA ASN A 561 -12.01 11.96 24.99
C ASN A 561 -11.21 11.64 23.73
N VAL A 562 -10.47 10.53 23.76
CA VAL A 562 -9.62 10.09 22.65
C VAL A 562 -10.31 8.93 21.92
N GLY A 563 -10.68 9.13 20.66
CA GLY A 563 -11.28 8.07 19.84
C GLY A 563 -10.26 7.04 19.34
N GLU A 564 -10.76 5.99 18.70
CA GLU A 564 -9.93 4.96 18.07
C GLU A 564 -9.19 5.53 16.85
N PRO A 565 -7.97 5.04 16.54
CA PRO A 565 -7.22 5.49 15.38
C PRO A 565 -7.89 5.03 14.08
N LEU A 566 -8.22 6.00 13.21
CA LEU A 566 -8.81 5.77 11.89
C LEU A 566 -7.71 5.81 10.82
N TYR A 567 -7.68 4.81 9.94
CA TYR A 567 -6.63 4.68 8.92
C TYR A 567 -7.14 5.11 7.54
N PRO A 568 -6.33 5.85 6.76
CA PRO A 568 -6.70 6.15 5.38
C PRO A 568 -6.79 4.88 4.55
N ASP A 569 -7.82 4.79 3.72
CA ASP A 569 -7.91 3.76 2.70
C ASP A 569 -6.89 4.04 1.58
N LEU A 570 -5.84 3.22 1.54
CA LEU A 570 -4.74 3.41 0.57
C LEU A 570 -5.06 2.82 -0.80
N MET A 571 -6.19 2.13 -0.96
CA MET A 571 -6.69 1.58 -2.23
C MET A 571 -7.67 2.52 -2.95
N MET A 572 -7.81 3.76 -2.47
CA MET A 572 -8.63 4.80 -3.08
C MET A 572 -7.75 5.94 -3.61
N ILE A 573 -8.27 6.68 -4.59
CA ILE A 573 -7.68 7.95 -5.04
C ILE A 573 -7.60 8.89 -3.84
N GLN A 574 -6.53 9.67 -3.73
CA GLN A 574 -6.27 10.48 -2.53
C GLN A 574 -7.43 11.39 -2.14
N LYS A 575 -8.10 12.01 -3.12
CA LYS A 575 -9.25 12.90 -2.85
C LYS A 575 -10.40 12.15 -2.16
N GLU A 576 -10.72 10.96 -2.64
CA GLU A 576 -11.78 10.11 -2.08
C GLU A 576 -11.41 9.57 -0.70
N ALA A 577 -10.17 9.05 -0.57
CA ALA A 577 -9.64 8.60 0.70
C ALA A 577 -9.66 9.70 1.76
N MET A 578 -9.35 10.94 1.38
CA MET A 578 -9.42 12.10 2.25
C MET A 578 -10.86 12.43 2.67
N THR A 579 -11.80 12.44 1.72
CA THR A 579 -13.21 12.73 2.01
C THR A 579 -13.81 11.67 2.94
N LYS A 580 -13.61 10.38 2.62
CA LYS A 580 -14.06 9.27 3.47
C LYS A 580 -13.49 9.35 4.88
N LEU A 581 -12.16 9.50 5.00
CA LEU A 581 -11.51 9.62 6.31
C LEU A 581 -11.98 10.85 7.08
N LYS A 582 -12.27 11.96 6.39
CA LYS A 582 -12.81 13.17 7.02
C LYS A 582 -14.19 12.93 7.60
N THR A 583 -15.09 12.30 6.84
CA THR A 583 -16.43 11.94 7.30
C THR A 583 -16.37 11.00 8.49
N GLU A 584 -15.61 9.90 8.39
CA GLU A 584 -15.45 8.94 9.49
C GLU A 584 -14.92 9.59 10.78
N VAL A 585 -13.95 10.51 10.66
CA VAL A 585 -13.40 11.23 11.81
C VAL A 585 -14.45 12.16 12.42
N MET A 586 -15.27 12.85 11.60
CA MET A 586 -16.35 13.70 12.10
C MET A 586 -17.42 12.88 12.83
N ASP A 587 -17.83 11.74 12.26
CA ASP A 587 -18.81 10.84 12.86
C ASP A 587 -18.32 10.28 14.18
N VAL A 588 -17.06 9.83 14.25
CA VAL A 588 -16.46 9.39 15.51
C VAL A 588 -16.42 10.54 16.52
N MET A 589 -15.98 11.74 16.13
CA MET A 589 -15.92 12.88 17.05
C MET A 589 -17.29 13.34 17.56
N ALA A 590 -18.37 13.12 16.81
CA ALA A 590 -19.73 13.40 17.25
C ALA A 590 -20.25 12.39 18.31
N THR A 591 -19.65 11.20 18.40
CA THR A 591 -20.01 10.15 19.37
C THR A 591 -19.15 10.14 20.65
N LEU A 592 -18.05 10.90 20.65
CA LEU A 592 -17.11 11.03 21.79
C LEU A 592 -17.60 12.01 22.85
#